data_AF-D8PWV8-F1
#
_entry.id   AF-D8PWV8-F1
#
_cell.length_a   1.000
_cell.length_b   1.000
_cell.length_c   1.000
_cell.angle_alpha   90.00
_cell.angle_beta   90.00
_cell.angle_gamma   90.00
#
_symmetry.space_group_name_H-M   'P 1'
#
loop_
_entity.id
_entity.type
_entity.pdbx_description
1 polymer ?
#
loop_
_entity_poly.entity_id
_entity_poly.type
_entity_poly.pdbx_seq_one_letter_code
_entity_poly.pdbx_strand_id
1 'polypeptide(L)'
;MSARWDPAAVKAQLRLTSQRIGQLLERQDSKSQIVRRDIATLLSQGNVMIARAKAQKLIHEDVSGDILEMLEMCIGVLVEHFNELSDPDALTPIVIEAASSIIYAAPSTESKDLHTVRSMLIEHLGPDFARSAIGNRDGYIINALSAPSPSAANLDAYLVRVARTYGVDWLPPPQRQHMCDRSSRSSVFQEINSHPQPKPSVGDPEP
;
A
#
# COMPACT_ATOMS: atom_id res chain seq x y z
N MET A 1 28.64 22.33 8.90
CA MET A 1 28.09 23.56 9.51
C MET A 1 26.63 23.25 9.81
N SER A 2 26.34 22.77 11.03
CA SER A 2 24.97 22.44 11.42
C SER A 2 24.12 23.71 11.36
N ALA A 3 22.98 23.63 10.69
CA ALA A 3 22.07 24.76 10.63
C ALA A 3 21.60 25.01 12.06
N ARG A 4 21.80 26.23 12.57
CA ARG A 4 21.31 26.60 13.89
C ARG A 4 19.79 26.37 13.89
N TRP A 5 19.29 25.48 14.74
CA TRP A 5 17.85 25.27 14.92
C TRP A 5 17.22 26.60 15.32
N ASP A 6 16.54 27.24 14.37
CA ASP A 6 15.78 28.45 14.62
C ASP A 6 14.32 28.05 14.80
N PRO A 7 13.79 28.09 16.04
CA PRO A 7 12.46 27.59 16.34
C PRO A 7 11.38 28.33 15.54
N ALA A 8 11.57 29.62 15.26
CA ALA A 8 10.61 30.39 14.46
C ALA A 8 10.60 29.93 13.00
N ALA A 9 11.79 29.73 12.42
CA ALA A 9 11.94 29.26 11.04
C ALA A 9 11.41 27.83 10.86
N VAL A 10 11.71 26.92 11.79
CA VAL A 10 11.24 25.53 11.72
C VAL A 10 9.71 25.47 11.85
N LYS A 11 9.13 26.18 12.82
CA LYS A 11 7.66 26.21 12.97
C LYS A 11 6.98 26.80 11.73
N ALA A 12 7.56 27.84 11.12
CA ALA A 12 7.07 28.38 9.87
C ALA A 12 7.18 27.37 8.72
N GLN A 13 8.28 26.62 8.62
CA GLN A 13 8.49 25.58 7.62
C GLN A 13 7.48 24.44 7.75
N LEU A 14 7.19 23.98 8.98
CA LEU A 14 6.19 22.94 9.22
C LEU A 14 4.79 23.38 8.77
N ARG A 15 4.39 24.61 9.12
CA ARG A 15 3.10 25.19 8.69
C ARG A 15 3.01 25.31 7.17
N LEU A 16 4.07 25.78 6.53
CA LEU A 16 4.14 25.88 5.08
C LEU A 16 4.05 24.50 4.43
N THR A 17 4.68 23.49 5.01
CA THR A 17 4.66 22.11 4.52
C THR A 17 3.25 21.52 4.62
N SER A 18 2.58 21.64 5.78
CA SER A 18 1.17 21.20 5.92
C SER A 18 0.26 21.89 4.90
N GLN A 19 0.37 23.22 4.73
CA GLN A 19 -0.41 23.95 3.73
C GLN A 19 -0.17 23.43 2.30
N ARG A 20 1.08 23.17 1.92
CA ARG A 20 1.43 22.68 0.58
C ARG A 20 0.94 21.26 0.34
N ILE A 21 1.02 20.38 1.36
CA ILE A 21 0.49 19.03 1.28
C ILE A 21 -1.04 19.07 1.15
N GLY A 22 -1.73 19.90 1.93
CA GLY A 22 -3.18 20.08 1.79
C GLY A 22 -3.59 20.52 0.38
N GLN A 23 -2.87 21.46 -0.23
CA GLN A 23 -3.11 21.84 -1.63
C GLN A 23 -2.80 20.72 -2.63
N LEU A 24 -1.82 19.87 -2.34
CA LEU A 24 -1.48 18.72 -3.18
C LEU A 24 -2.60 17.68 -3.14
N LEU A 25 -3.12 17.38 -1.96
CA LEU A 25 -4.25 16.47 -1.74
C LEU A 25 -5.50 16.94 -2.47
N GLU A 26 -5.88 18.22 -2.34
CA GLU A 26 -7.04 18.79 -3.04
C GLU A 26 -6.93 18.68 -4.57
N ARG A 27 -5.73 18.93 -5.11
CA ARG A 27 -5.44 18.75 -6.55
C ARG A 27 -5.51 17.28 -6.96
N GLN A 28 -5.05 16.37 -6.11
CA GLN A 28 -5.08 14.94 -6.35
C GLN A 28 -6.52 14.42 -6.35
N ASP A 29 -7.33 14.80 -5.36
CA ASP A 29 -8.75 14.46 -5.28
C ASP A 29 -9.51 14.91 -6.51
N SER A 30 -9.30 16.15 -6.93
CA SER A 30 -9.91 16.70 -8.15
C SER A 30 -9.57 15.86 -9.38
N LYS A 31 -8.30 15.43 -9.51
CA LYS A 31 -7.87 14.54 -10.61
C LYS A 31 -8.48 13.14 -10.47
N SER A 32 -8.52 12.57 -9.27
CA SER A 32 -9.12 11.27 -9.00
C SER A 32 -10.59 11.25 -9.41
N GLN A 33 -11.36 12.30 -9.12
CA GLN A 33 -12.76 12.41 -9.56
C GLN A 33 -12.92 12.44 -11.08
N ILE A 34 -12.03 13.15 -11.79
CA ILE A 34 -12.01 13.16 -13.26
C ILE A 34 -11.71 11.74 -13.79
N VAL A 35 -10.70 11.07 -13.24
CA VAL A 35 -10.32 9.71 -13.67
C VAL A 35 -11.43 8.70 -13.38
N ARG A 36 -12.15 8.80 -12.26
CA ARG A 36 -13.31 7.93 -11.97
C ARG A 36 -14.44 8.13 -12.99
N ARG A 37 -14.70 9.37 -13.39
CA ARG A 37 -15.68 9.68 -14.46
C ARG A 37 -15.24 9.14 -15.82
N ASP A 38 -13.96 9.26 -16.16
CA ASP A 38 -13.37 8.66 -17.36
C ASP A 38 -13.53 7.13 -17.35
N ILE A 39 -13.25 6.48 -16.22
CA ILE A 39 -13.41 5.03 -16.04
C ILE A 39 -14.86 4.64 -16.31
N ALA A 40 -15.84 5.32 -15.72
CA ALA A 40 -17.26 5.05 -15.97
C ALA A 40 -17.63 5.19 -17.46
N THR A 41 -17.11 6.22 -18.12
CA THR A 41 -17.31 6.44 -19.56
C THR A 41 -16.73 5.29 -20.38
N LEU A 42 -15.52 4.83 -20.07
CA LEU A 42 -14.89 3.68 -20.74
C LEU A 42 -15.66 2.38 -20.52
N LEU A 43 -16.22 2.18 -19.33
CA LEU A 43 -17.07 1.02 -19.05
C LEU A 43 -18.34 1.04 -19.89
N SER A 44 -19.01 2.19 -20.05
CA SER A 44 -20.19 2.31 -20.92
C SER A 44 -19.90 2.07 -22.41
N GLN A 45 -18.65 2.28 -22.84
CA GLN A 45 -18.20 2.03 -24.21
C GLN A 45 -17.73 0.58 -24.43
N GLY A 46 -17.69 -0.25 -23.38
CA GLY A 46 -17.15 -1.61 -23.45
C GLY A 46 -15.61 -1.69 -23.44
N ASN A 47 -14.91 -0.57 -23.24
CA ASN A 47 -13.44 -0.49 -23.22
C ASN A 47 -12.84 -0.93 -21.86
N VAL A 48 -13.18 -2.16 -21.43
CA VAL A 48 -12.86 -2.68 -20.08
C VAL A 48 -11.35 -2.76 -19.81
N MET A 49 -10.54 -3.08 -20.82
CA MET A 49 -9.08 -3.19 -20.64
C MET A 49 -8.45 -1.84 -20.28
N ILE A 50 -8.88 -0.75 -20.94
CA ILE A 50 -8.39 0.60 -20.66
C ILE A 50 -8.92 1.08 -19.29
N ALA A 51 -10.19 0.78 -18.99
CA ALA A 51 -10.79 1.09 -17.70
C ALA A 51 -10.04 0.41 -16.54
N ARG A 52 -9.66 -0.87 -16.68
CA ARG A 52 -8.86 -1.62 -15.70
C ARG A 52 -7.48 -1.00 -15.50
N ALA A 53 -6.78 -0.64 -16.58
CA ALA A 53 -5.47 -0.01 -16.47
C ALA A 53 -5.54 1.34 -15.73
N LYS A 54 -6.55 2.17 -16.05
CA LYS A 54 -6.80 3.43 -15.33
C LYS A 54 -7.15 3.20 -13.86
N ALA A 55 -8.01 2.22 -13.57
CA ALA A 55 -8.40 1.90 -12.18
C ALA A 55 -7.23 1.41 -11.35
N GLN A 56 -6.35 0.56 -11.90
CA GLN A 56 -5.15 0.09 -11.19
C GLN A 56 -4.24 1.26 -10.82
N LYS A 57 -3.99 2.18 -11.75
CA LYS A 57 -3.21 3.38 -11.48
C LYS A 57 -3.86 4.25 -10.41
N LEU A 58 -5.17 4.48 -10.54
CA LEU A 58 -5.92 5.33 -9.63
C LEU A 58 -5.96 4.77 -8.20
N ILE A 59 -6.08 3.44 -8.02
CA ILE A 59 -6.02 2.83 -6.68
C ILE A 59 -4.66 3.09 -6.02
N HIS A 60 -3.57 2.99 -6.78
CA HIS A 60 -2.24 3.27 -6.24
C HIS A 60 -2.07 4.76 -5.89
N GLU A 61 -2.62 5.65 -6.73
CA GLU A 61 -2.65 7.09 -6.46
C GLU A 61 -3.47 7.38 -5.20
N ASP A 62 -4.66 6.80 -5.05
CA ASP A 62 -5.54 6.97 -3.88
C ASP A 62 -4.82 6.52 -2.58
N VAL A 63 -4.19 5.34 -2.56
CA VAL A 63 -3.39 4.87 -1.39
C VAL A 63 -2.23 5.81 -1.08
N SER A 64 -1.58 6.37 -2.11
CA SER A 64 -0.51 7.36 -1.90
C SER A 64 -1.05 8.66 -1.30
N GLY A 65 -2.27 9.05 -1.68
CA GLY A 65 -3.00 10.17 -1.10
C GLY A 65 -3.32 9.95 0.38
N ASP A 66 -3.84 8.76 0.73
CA ASP A 66 -4.15 8.40 2.13
C ASP A 66 -2.90 8.50 3.03
N ILE A 67 -1.74 8.08 2.54
CA ILE A 67 -0.47 8.20 3.27
C ILE A 67 -0.07 9.67 3.43
N LEU A 68 -0.22 10.49 2.38
CA LEU A 68 0.06 11.92 2.44
C LEU A 68 -0.86 12.65 3.43
N GLU A 69 -2.13 12.28 3.51
CA GLU A 69 -3.10 12.81 4.46
C GLU A 69 -2.69 12.48 5.91
N MET A 70 -2.34 11.22 6.19
CA MET A 70 -1.83 10.83 7.50
C MET A 70 -0.57 11.62 7.90
N LEU A 71 0.35 11.85 6.96
CA LEU A 71 1.56 12.63 7.21
C LEU A 71 1.29 14.12 7.43
N GLU A 72 0.30 14.68 6.73
CA GLU A 72 -0.17 16.05 6.94
C GLU A 72 -0.69 16.21 8.38
N MET A 73 -1.50 15.27 8.85
CA MET A 73 -1.98 15.24 10.22
C MET A 73 -0.83 15.14 11.25
N CYS A 74 0.17 14.28 10.99
CA CYS A 74 1.37 14.21 11.85
C CYS A 74 2.10 15.55 11.92
N ILE A 75 2.24 16.28 10.81
CA ILE A 75 2.84 17.62 10.81
C ILE A 75 1.98 18.60 11.62
N GLY A 76 0.66 18.52 11.52
CA GLY A 76 -0.26 19.31 12.35
C GLY A 76 -0.01 19.12 13.84
N VAL A 77 0.11 17.87 14.28
CA VAL A 77 0.46 17.50 15.67
C VAL A 77 1.80 18.12 16.08
N LEU A 78 2.83 18.04 15.23
CA LEU A 78 4.13 18.65 15.53
C LEU A 78 4.07 20.19 15.66
N VAL A 79 3.20 20.85 14.89
CA VAL A 79 3.01 22.31 14.97
C VAL A 79 2.30 22.71 16.26
N GLU A 80 1.33 21.92 16.70
CA GLU A 80 0.59 22.12 17.95
C GLU A 80 1.49 21.93 19.17
N HIS A 81 2.27 20.84 19.17
CA HIS A 81 3.19 20.47 20.25
C HIS A 81 4.63 20.97 20.03
N PHE A 82 4.81 22.05 19.26
CA PHE A 82 6.14 22.53 18.87
C PHE A 82 7.06 22.90 20.05
N ASN A 83 6.47 23.31 21.19
CA ASN A 83 7.24 23.65 22.38
C ASN A 83 7.95 22.43 22.96
N GLU A 84 7.32 21.24 22.89
CA GLU A 84 7.92 19.97 23.31
C GLU A 84 8.98 19.52 22.33
N LEU A 85 8.78 19.78 21.03
CA LEU A 85 9.80 19.48 20.01
C LEU A 85 11.10 20.27 20.26
N SER A 86 11.04 21.42 20.94
CA SER A 86 12.24 22.22 21.24
C SER A 86 13.11 21.61 22.36
N ASP A 87 12.54 20.72 23.17
CA ASP A 87 13.24 20.01 24.25
C ASP A 87 13.21 18.49 23.99
N PRO A 88 14.27 17.91 23.41
CA PRO A 88 14.29 16.50 23.03
C PRO A 88 14.20 15.53 24.22
N ASP A 89 14.43 16.00 25.45
CA ASP A 89 14.33 15.16 26.66
C ASP A 89 12.89 15.09 27.20
N ALA A 90 11.97 15.91 26.68
CA ALA A 90 10.59 16.05 27.16
C ALA A 90 9.51 15.67 26.13
N LEU A 91 9.87 14.89 25.10
CA LEU A 91 8.95 14.49 24.03
C LEU A 91 7.82 13.59 24.56
N THR A 92 6.57 14.00 24.36
CA THR A 92 5.41 13.14 24.63
C THR A 92 5.30 12.00 23.61
N PRO A 93 4.64 10.88 23.95
CA PRO A 93 4.45 9.76 23.03
C PRO A 93 3.82 10.16 21.69
N ILE A 94 2.90 11.13 21.71
CA ILE A 94 2.20 11.65 20.53
C ILE A 94 3.19 12.33 19.56
N VAL A 95 4.12 13.13 20.08
CA VAL A 95 5.15 13.81 19.28
C VAL A 95 6.18 12.80 18.74
N ILE A 96 6.55 11.82 19.57
CA ILE A 96 7.47 10.74 19.16
C ILE A 96 6.87 9.94 18.01
N GLU A 97 5.59 9.57 18.12
CA GLU A 97 4.85 8.85 17.08
C GLU A 97 4.79 9.67 15.79
N ALA A 98 4.32 10.92 15.86
CA ALA A 98 4.22 11.81 14.70
C ALA A 98 5.58 12.01 14.00
N ALA A 99 6.64 12.30 14.76
CA ALA A 99 7.99 12.48 14.22
C ALA A 99 8.53 11.19 13.59
N SER A 100 8.32 10.05 14.25
CA SER A 100 8.79 8.76 13.76
C SER A 100 8.08 8.34 12.47
N SER A 101 6.77 8.57 12.39
CA SER A 101 5.96 8.27 11.21
C SER A 101 6.36 9.11 10.00
N ILE A 102 6.68 10.39 10.20
CA ILE A 102 7.24 11.26 9.15
C ILE A 102 8.62 10.76 8.71
N ILE A 103 9.52 10.44 9.65
CA ILE A 103 10.88 9.97 9.32
C ILE A 103 10.84 8.66 8.53
N TYR A 104 9.92 7.76 8.88
CA TYR A 104 9.74 6.46 8.25
C TYR A 104 9.13 6.57 6.85
N ALA A 105 8.05 7.32 6.69
CA ALA A 105 7.27 7.31 5.45
C ALA A 105 7.70 8.36 4.42
N ALA A 106 8.31 9.48 4.82
CA ALA A 106 8.72 10.53 3.88
C ALA A 106 9.60 10.03 2.71
N PRO A 107 10.55 9.08 2.89
CA PRO A 107 11.33 8.50 1.80
C PRO A 107 10.49 7.84 0.69
N SER A 108 9.32 7.32 1.04
CA SER A 108 8.41 6.63 0.12
C SER A 108 7.46 7.61 -0.61
N THR A 109 7.52 8.90 -0.28
CA THR A 109 6.68 9.94 -0.89
C THR A 109 7.48 10.78 -1.89
N GLU A 110 6.80 11.30 -2.90
CA GLU A 110 7.40 12.19 -3.92
C GLU A 110 7.48 13.67 -3.46
N SER A 111 7.01 13.99 -2.24
CA SER A 111 6.91 15.37 -1.76
C SER A 111 8.23 15.91 -1.23
N LYS A 112 8.84 16.85 -1.96
CA LYS A 112 10.10 17.52 -1.56
C LYS A 112 10.01 18.24 -0.21
N ASP A 113 8.82 18.75 0.13
CA ASP A 113 8.60 19.42 1.42
C ASP A 113 8.70 18.40 2.58
N LEU A 114 8.15 17.19 2.41
CA LEU A 114 8.29 16.11 3.41
C LEU A 114 9.74 15.67 3.59
N HIS A 115 10.50 15.56 2.50
CA HIS A 115 11.94 15.24 2.58
C HIS A 115 12.73 16.31 3.36
N THR A 116 12.34 17.57 3.19
CA THR A 116 12.93 18.70 3.93
C THR A 116 12.61 18.59 5.42
N VAL A 117 11.35 18.37 5.78
CA VAL A 117 10.92 18.20 7.18
C VAL A 117 11.62 16.99 7.82
N ARG A 118 11.69 15.86 7.13
CA ARG A 118 12.44 14.68 7.61
C ARG A 118 13.89 15.02 7.93
N SER A 119 14.57 15.75 7.04
CA SER A 119 15.97 16.11 7.23
C SER A 119 16.15 17.00 8.46
N MET A 120 15.24 17.96 8.68
CA MET A 120 15.22 18.82 9.86
C MET A 120 14.98 18.02 11.16
N LEU A 121 14.05 17.07 11.14
CA LEU A 121 13.76 16.22 12.31
C LEU A 121 14.95 15.34 12.67
N ILE A 122 15.66 14.79 11.68
CA ILE A 122 16.86 13.96 11.92
C ILE A 122 18.02 14.79 12.47
N GLU A 123 18.21 16.02 11.97
CA GLU A 123 19.27 16.92 12.48
C GLU A 123 19.01 17.31 13.94
N HIS A 124 17.74 17.49 14.31
CA HIS A 124 17.35 17.94 15.65
C HIS A 124 17.23 16.83 16.69
N LEU A 125 16.55 15.73 16.36
CA LEU A 125 16.34 14.59 17.26
C LEU A 125 17.51 13.61 17.26
N GLY A 126 18.42 13.76 16.29
CA GLY A 126 19.61 12.95 16.16
C GLY A 126 19.41 11.64 15.39
N PRO A 127 20.51 11.01 14.97
CA PRO A 127 20.50 9.80 14.15
C PRO A 127 20.01 8.56 14.89
N ASP A 128 20.14 8.50 16.23
CA ASP A 128 19.63 7.40 17.05
C ASP A 128 18.10 7.33 17.04
N PHE A 129 17.45 8.49 17.18
CA PHE A 129 16.01 8.60 17.05
C PHE A 129 15.55 8.17 15.65
N ALA A 130 16.25 8.65 14.62
CA ALA A 130 15.95 8.28 13.23
C ALA A 130 16.06 6.77 12.97
N ARG A 131 17.05 6.10 13.57
CA ARG A 131 17.19 4.63 13.50
C ARG A 131 16.05 3.92 14.23
N SER A 132 15.67 4.41 15.41
CA SER A 132 14.54 3.86 16.17
C SER A 132 13.20 4.04 15.44
N ALA A 133 13.04 5.17 14.74
CA ALA A 133 11.86 5.47 13.93
C ALA A 133 11.66 4.48 12.76
N ILE A 134 12.73 3.87 12.24
CA ILE A 134 12.65 2.84 11.19
C ILE A 134 11.96 1.57 11.72
N GLY A 135 12.07 1.28 13.02
CA GLY A 135 11.36 0.20 13.69
C GLY A 135 9.97 0.58 14.18
N ASN A 136 9.52 1.82 13.93
CA ASN A 136 8.26 2.31 14.49
C ASN A 136 7.07 1.54 13.93
N ARG A 137 6.15 1.19 14.84
CA ARG A 137 5.04 0.25 14.64
C ARG A 137 3.75 0.97 14.27
N ASP A 138 3.83 1.98 13.40
CA ASP A 138 2.61 2.62 12.94
C ASP A 138 1.97 1.70 11.88
N GLY A 139 1.25 0.69 12.37
CA GLY A 139 0.86 -0.49 11.61
C GLY A 139 0.06 -0.14 10.37
N TYR A 140 -0.68 0.97 10.40
CA TYR A 140 -1.41 1.46 9.22
C TYR A 140 -0.46 1.93 8.12
N ILE A 141 0.51 2.79 8.43
CA ILE A 141 1.46 3.35 7.45
C ILE A 141 2.35 2.24 6.88
N ILE A 142 2.80 1.31 7.72
CA ILE A 142 3.59 0.15 7.28
C ILE A 142 2.77 -0.74 6.34
N ASN A 143 1.52 -1.01 6.68
CA ASN A 143 0.63 -1.83 5.85
C ASN A 143 0.27 -1.13 4.54
N ALA A 144 0.01 0.18 4.56
CA ALA A 144 -0.29 0.98 3.37
C ALA A 144 0.90 1.04 2.41
N LEU A 145 2.13 1.23 2.94
CA LEU A 145 3.37 1.23 2.14
C LEU A 145 3.75 -0.15 1.61
N SER A 146 3.38 -1.22 2.32
CA SER A 146 3.68 -2.61 1.93
C SER A 146 2.54 -3.28 1.15
N ALA A 147 1.48 -2.53 0.82
CA ALA A 147 0.29 -3.09 0.20
C ALA A 147 0.64 -3.70 -1.16
N PRO A 148 0.34 -5.00 -1.38
CA PRO A 148 0.59 -5.63 -2.68
C PRO A 148 -0.31 -5.00 -3.75
N SER A 149 0.11 -5.12 -5.01
CA SER A 149 -0.72 -4.69 -6.15
C SER A 149 -2.12 -5.29 -6.06
N PRO A 150 -3.18 -4.51 -6.37
CA PRO A 150 -4.55 -4.96 -6.19
C PRO A 150 -4.82 -6.22 -7.03
N SER A 151 -5.44 -7.22 -6.42
CA SER A 151 -5.86 -8.43 -7.12
C SER A 151 -6.91 -8.10 -8.19
N ALA A 152 -7.07 -8.98 -9.19
CA ALA A 152 -8.10 -8.82 -10.21
C ALA A 152 -9.51 -8.69 -9.60
N ALA A 153 -9.77 -9.39 -8.51
CA ALA A 153 -11.04 -9.29 -7.77
C ALA A 153 -11.22 -7.92 -7.11
N ASN A 154 -10.16 -7.34 -6.52
CA ASN A 154 -10.22 -5.99 -5.93
C ASN A 154 -10.44 -4.92 -7.02
N LEU A 155 -9.79 -5.07 -8.18
CA LEU A 155 -10.00 -4.19 -9.33
C LEU A 155 -11.43 -4.27 -9.86
N ASP A 156 -11.98 -5.47 -10.01
CA ASP A 156 -13.36 -5.67 -10.46
C ASP A 156 -14.35 -5.05 -9.47
N ALA A 157 -14.15 -5.24 -8.16
CA ALA A 157 -14.98 -4.62 -7.12
C ALA A 157 -14.89 -3.08 -7.14
N TYR A 158 -13.69 -2.53 -7.40
CA TYR A 158 -13.50 -1.09 -7.57
C TYR A 158 -14.26 -0.56 -8.79
N LEU A 159 -14.15 -1.23 -9.94
CA LEU A 159 -14.84 -0.85 -11.17
C LEU A 159 -16.36 -0.90 -11.02
N VAL A 160 -16.90 -1.92 -10.34
CA VAL A 160 -18.35 -1.98 -10.01
C VAL A 160 -18.77 -0.78 -9.17
N ARG A 161 -17.97 -0.40 -8.17
CA ARG A 161 -18.27 0.75 -7.30
C ARG A 161 -18.31 2.05 -8.10
N VAL A 162 -17.30 2.28 -8.94
CA VAL A 162 -17.25 3.45 -9.83
C VAL A 162 -18.44 3.44 -10.80
N ALA A 163 -18.72 2.33 -11.46
CA ALA A 163 -19.83 2.22 -12.39
C ALA A 163 -21.16 2.60 -11.74
N ARG A 164 -21.44 2.08 -10.54
CA ARG A 164 -22.64 2.41 -9.76
C ARG A 164 -22.72 3.89 -9.38
N THR A 165 -21.62 4.50 -8.94
CA THR A 165 -21.59 5.93 -8.58
C THR A 165 -21.98 6.84 -9.74
N TYR A 166 -21.64 6.47 -10.98
CA TYR A 166 -21.95 7.25 -12.18
C TYR A 166 -23.14 6.70 -12.99
N GLY A 167 -23.91 5.74 -12.45
CA GLY A 167 -25.12 5.22 -13.09
C GLY A 167 -24.88 4.31 -14.30
N VAL A 168 -23.71 3.69 -14.40
CA VAL A 168 -23.37 2.72 -15.46
C VAL A 168 -23.66 1.31 -14.97
N ASP A 169 -24.49 0.58 -15.70
CA ASP A 169 -24.73 -0.85 -15.44
C ASP A 169 -23.58 -1.68 -16.01
N TRP A 170 -22.61 -2.02 -15.17
CA TRP A 170 -21.46 -2.83 -15.53
C TRP A 170 -21.26 -3.95 -14.51
N LEU A 171 -21.07 -5.17 -15.03
CA LEU A 171 -20.75 -6.36 -14.26
C LEU A 171 -19.39 -6.91 -14.70
N PRO A 172 -18.58 -7.41 -13.76
CA PRO A 172 -17.31 -8.01 -14.11
C PRO A 172 -17.55 -9.28 -14.93
N PRO A 173 -16.73 -9.53 -15.97
CA PRO A 173 -16.81 -10.77 -16.71
C PRO A 173 -16.59 -11.96 -15.77
N PRO A 174 -17.26 -13.10 -15.98
CA PRO A 174 -17.09 -14.27 -15.14
C PRO A 174 -15.61 -14.63 -15.10
N GLN A 175 -15.03 -14.57 -13.90
CA GLN A 175 -13.65 -14.97 -13.68
C GLN A 175 -13.56 -16.42 -14.15
N ARG A 176 -12.79 -16.66 -15.23
CA ARG A 176 -12.36 -18.01 -15.53
C ARG A 176 -11.48 -18.41 -14.35
N GLN A 177 -12.09 -19.04 -13.35
CA GLN A 177 -11.37 -19.83 -12.37
C GLN A 177 -10.37 -20.66 -13.18
N HIS A 178 -9.10 -20.58 -12.81
CA HIS A 178 -8.04 -21.38 -13.42
C HIS A 178 -8.55 -22.83 -13.56
N MET A 179 -8.93 -23.21 -14.79
CA MET A 179 -9.02 -24.61 -15.18
C MET A 179 -7.58 -25.12 -15.31
N CYS A 180 -6.88 -25.16 -14.18
CA CYS A 180 -5.62 -25.86 -14.00
C CYS A 180 -5.75 -26.77 -12.78
N ASP A 181 -6.72 -27.68 -12.85
CA ASP A 181 -6.49 -29.04 -12.35
C ASP A 181 -6.98 -30.03 -13.40
N ARG A 182 -6.31 -29.99 -14.56
CA ARG A 182 -6.41 -31.02 -15.59
C ARG A 182 -5.02 -31.51 -15.95
N SER A 183 -4.22 -31.87 -14.94
CA SER A 183 -3.10 -32.79 -15.14
C SER A 183 -2.61 -33.44 -13.85
N SER A 184 -3.52 -33.94 -13.01
CA SER A 184 -3.24 -35.13 -12.20
C SER A 184 -3.90 -36.34 -12.85
N ARG A 185 -3.54 -36.60 -14.12
CA ARG A 185 -3.65 -37.95 -14.68
C ARG A 185 -2.41 -38.72 -14.23
N SER A 186 -2.61 -40.01 -13.96
CA SER A 186 -1.59 -41.05 -13.99
C SER A 186 -0.49 -41.01 -12.91
N SER A 187 -0.84 -41.40 -11.68
CA SER A 187 0.09 -42.11 -10.80
C SER A 187 -0.64 -43.14 -9.91
N VAL A 188 -1.48 -43.97 -10.54
CA VAL A 188 -1.95 -45.23 -9.95
C VAL A 188 -1.66 -46.33 -10.96
N PHE A 189 -0.39 -46.50 -11.35
CA PHE A 189 0.01 -47.68 -12.12
C PHE A 189 1.53 -47.93 -12.15
N GLN A 190 2.29 -47.77 -11.05
CA GLN A 190 3.65 -48.34 -11.06
C GLN A 190 4.36 -48.52 -9.72
N GLU A 191 3.78 -49.14 -8.68
CA GLU A 191 4.65 -49.62 -7.59
C GLU A 191 4.06 -50.74 -6.72
N ILE A 192 3.55 -51.81 -7.35
CA ILE A 192 3.38 -53.09 -6.65
C ILE A 192 3.77 -54.24 -7.60
N ASN A 193 5.01 -54.21 -8.10
CA ASN A 193 5.58 -55.42 -8.70
C ASN A 193 7.10 -55.42 -8.53
N SER A 194 7.54 -55.83 -7.34
CA SER A 194 8.93 -56.16 -7.06
C SER A 194 8.98 -57.15 -5.90
N HIS A 195 8.64 -58.41 -6.13
CA HIS A 195 9.55 -59.51 -5.79
C HIS A 195 9.07 -60.88 -6.34
N PRO A 196 10.00 -61.81 -6.59
CA PRO A 196 9.94 -62.79 -7.65
C PRO A 196 9.34 -64.14 -7.25
N GLN A 197 8.81 -64.83 -8.26
CA GLN A 197 8.39 -66.23 -8.23
C GLN A 197 9.56 -67.19 -7.93
N PRO A 198 9.27 -68.37 -7.36
CA PRO A 198 9.75 -69.57 -8.05
C PRO A 198 8.73 -70.72 -8.10
N LYS A 199 8.42 -71.07 -9.36
CA LYS A 199 8.28 -72.38 -10.03
C LYS A 199 7.34 -73.51 -9.52
N PRO A 200 6.84 -74.36 -10.46
CA PRO A 200 5.66 -75.21 -10.27
C PRO A 200 5.98 -76.71 -10.14
N SER A 201 5.11 -77.47 -9.44
CA SER A 201 4.96 -78.93 -9.57
C SER A 201 3.50 -79.30 -9.20
N VAL A 202 2.61 -79.59 -10.16
CA VAL A 202 2.32 -80.90 -10.82
C VAL A 202 1.56 -81.90 -9.92
N GLY A 203 0.37 -82.30 -10.39
CA GLY A 203 -0.44 -83.49 -10.05
C GLY A 203 -1.30 -83.34 -8.78
N ASP A 204 -2.57 -83.72 -8.68
CA ASP A 204 -3.53 -84.50 -9.50
C ASP A 204 -4.96 -84.28 -8.91
N PRO A 205 -6.06 -84.82 -9.50
CA PRO A 205 -7.45 -84.41 -9.20
C PRO A 205 -8.21 -85.29 -8.18
N GLU A 206 -9.13 -84.66 -7.42
CA GLU A 206 -10.35 -85.18 -6.71
C GLU A 206 -10.21 -86.40 -5.75
N PRO A 207 -11.24 -86.75 -4.94
CA PRO A 207 -12.60 -86.21 -4.78
C PRO A 207 -12.89 -85.45 -3.47
#